data_AF-A0AA40RXJ2-F1
#
_entry.id   AF-A0AA40RXJ2-F1
#
_cell.length_a   1.000
_cell.length_b   1.000
_cell.length_c   1.000
_cell.angle_alpha   90.00
_cell.angle_beta   90.00
_cell.angle_gamma   90.00
#
_symmetry.space_group_name_H-M   'P 1'
#
loop_
_entity.id
_entity.type
_entity.pdbx_description
1 polymer ?
#
loop_
_entity_poly.entity_id
_entity_poly.type
_entity_poly.pdbx_seq_one_letter_code
_entity_poly.pdbx_strand_id
1 'polypeptide(L)'
;MLTVGGLYFFNMNRVSPTATKKASGVQITQSTPGQYQTVIKDGRYLVSAARGITATSEPNQLDVKHFESSLLELSKSQFKPAQYIFQEGQYLTADTVTNLLARQSNDNPNGLNPEDNGKTDDSRNPTYVQTLTEQDFMSKQGNDLKLSGM
;
A
#
# COMPACT_ATOMS: atom_id res chain seq x y z
N MET A 1 -13.71 16.81 -23.92
CA MET A 1 -14.00 15.77 -22.91
C MET A 1 -13.35 16.20 -21.60
N LEU A 2 -14.15 16.51 -20.59
CA LEU A 2 -13.67 16.81 -19.24
C LEU A 2 -13.44 15.49 -18.50
N THR A 3 -12.18 15.11 -18.28
CA THR A 3 -11.81 14.02 -17.39
C THR A 3 -11.87 14.54 -15.95
N VAL A 4 -12.97 14.24 -15.26
CA VAL A 4 -13.11 14.44 -13.82
C VAL A 4 -12.37 13.31 -13.13
N GLY A 5 -11.08 13.52 -12.84
CA GLY A 5 -10.31 12.65 -11.95
C GLY A 5 -10.76 12.87 -10.52
N GLY A 6 -11.59 11.97 -9.99
CA GLY A 6 -11.95 11.95 -8.58
C GLY A 6 -10.71 11.69 -7.72
N LEU A 7 -10.24 12.71 -7.00
CA LEU A 7 -9.30 12.53 -5.89
C LEU A 7 -10.07 11.89 -4.74
N TYR A 8 -9.85 10.59 -4.52
CA TYR A 8 -10.42 9.88 -3.37
C TYR A 8 -9.49 9.99 -2.18
N PHE A 9 -9.86 10.89 -1.26
CA PHE A 9 -9.22 11.05 0.03
C PHE A 9 -9.71 9.96 1.00
N PHE A 10 -8.78 9.25 1.63
CA PHE A 10 -9.07 8.56 2.88
C PHE A 10 -9.58 9.57 3.91
N ASN A 11 -10.71 9.27 4.56
CA ASN A 11 -11.18 10.03 5.72
C ASN A 11 -10.32 9.68 6.95
N MET A 12 -9.02 9.98 6.87
CA MET A 12 -8.22 10.29 8.05
C MET A 12 -8.64 11.70 8.46
N ASN A 13 -8.86 11.93 9.77
CA ASN A 13 -9.01 13.26 10.35
C ASN A 13 -8.09 14.23 9.61
N ARG A 14 -8.68 15.21 8.92
CA ARG A 14 -8.00 16.12 8.00
C ARG A 14 -6.73 16.66 8.64
N VAL A 15 -5.58 16.08 8.30
CA VAL A 15 -4.32 16.78 8.43
C VAL A 15 -4.32 17.73 7.25
N SER A 16 -4.89 18.92 7.44
CA SER A 16 -4.71 20.02 6.49
C SER A 16 -3.21 20.17 6.24
N PRO A 17 -2.72 20.07 4.99
CA PRO A 17 -1.35 20.41 4.71
C PRO A 17 -1.24 21.93 4.85
N THR A 18 -0.97 22.41 6.05
CA THR A 18 -0.49 23.77 6.24
C THR A 18 0.88 23.81 5.59
N ALA A 19 0.91 24.24 4.32
CA ALA A 19 2.13 24.54 3.60
C ALA A 19 2.78 25.79 4.22
N THR A 20 3.32 25.65 5.43
CA THR A 20 4.22 26.61 6.04
C THR A 20 5.57 25.94 6.17
N LYS A 21 6.42 26.28 5.18
CA LYS A 21 7.82 25.85 4.95
C LYS A 21 7.95 24.47 4.27
N LYS A 22 8.62 24.48 3.10
CA LYS A 22 9.25 23.28 2.52
C LYS A 22 10.27 22.75 3.52
N ALA A 23 9.85 21.88 4.43
CA ALA A 23 10.77 21.02 5.15
C ALA A 23 11.29 20.00 4.13
N SER A 24 12.53 20.19 3.68
CA SER A 24 13.26 19.20 2.89
C SER A 24 13.60 18.02 3.79
N GLY A 25 13.38 16.79 3.32
CA GLY A 25 13.81 15.58 4.03
C GLY A 25 12.67 14.74 4.63
N VAL A 26 13.05 13.81 5.51
CA VAL A 26 12.16 12.81 6.11
C VAL A 26 11.73 13.26 7.51
N GLN A 27 10.43 13.21 7.76
CA GLN A 27 9.77 13.53 9.02
C GLN A 27 8.78 12.40 9.36
N ILE A 28 8.29 12.40 10.60
CA ILE A 28 7.23 11.48 11.01
C ILE A 28 6.10 12.23 11.70
N THR A 29 4.89 11.67 11.66
CA THR A 29 3.73 12.22 12.37
C THR A 29 3.90 12.16 13.89
N GLN A 30 3.06 12.89 14.63
CA GLN A 30 3.08 12.88 16.09
C GLN A 30 2.73 11.51 16.66
N SER A 31 3.37 11.14 17.77
CA SER A 31 3.10 9.87 18.44
C SER A 31 1.73 9.91 19.12
N THR A 32 0.93 8.87 18.88
CA THR A 32 -0.36 8.64 19.54
C THR A 32 -0.35 7.23 20.12
N PRO A 33 -0.67 7.03 21.41
CA PRO A 33 -0.64 5.71 22.03
C PRO A 33 -1.45 4.67 21.24
N GLY A 34 -0.83 3.53 20.94
CA GLY A 34 -1.46 2.42 20.21
C GLY A 34 -1.57 2.61 18.69
N GLN A 35 -1.11 3.74 18.14
CA GLN A 35 -1.09 4.01 16.70
C GLN A 35 0.35 4.13 16.18
N TYR A 36 0.57 3.74 14.94
CA TYR A 36 1.86 3.96 14.29
C TYR A 36 2.03 5.45 13.97
N GLN A 37 3.24 5.95 14.18
CA GLN A 37 3.70 7.13 13.47
C GLN A 37 3.86 6.79 11.99
N THR A 38 3.70 7.77 11.11
CA THR A 38 3.81 7.59 9.65
C THR A 38 4.79 8.55 9.02
N VAL A 39 5.31 8.21 7.85
CA VAL A 39 6.37 8.95 7.17
C VAL A 39 5.83 10.12 6.36
N ILE A 40 6.45 11.29 6.54
CA ILE A 40 6.27 12.48 5.72
C ILE A 40 7.60 12.76 5.02
N LYS A 41 7.58 12.86 3.70
CA LYS A 41 8.73 13.19 2.88
C LYS A 41 8.46 14.47 2.10
N ASP A 42 9.37 15.44 2.21
CA ASP A 42 9.30 16.72 1.51
C ASP A 42 7.96 17.45 1.74
N GLY A 43 7.49 17.42 2.99
CA GLY A 43 6.25 18.05 3.43
C GLY A 43 4.96 17.33 3.00
N ARG A 44 5.05 16.11 2.47
CA ARG A 44 3.88 15.30 2.07
C ARG A 44 3.93 13.92 2.69
N TYR A 45 2.77 13.38 3.04
CA TYR A 45 2.65 11.99 3.45
C TYR A 45 3.23 11.07 2.36
N LEU A 46 4.11 10.15 2.74
CA LEU A 46 4.77 9.24 1.81
C LEU A 46 3.82 8.12 1.44
N VAL A 47 3.58 8.00 0.14
CA VAL A 47 2.52 7.18 -0.44
C VAL A 47 3.09 5.90 -1.03
N SER A 48 2.30 4.84 -1.07
CA SER A 48 2.72 3.56 -1.67
C SER A 48 3.19 3.75 -3.11
N ALA A 49 4.26 3.04 -3.47
CA ALA A 49 4.71 2.92 -4.85
C ALA A 49 3.68 2.18 -5.75
N ALA A 50 2.79 1.40 -5.15
CA ALA A 50 1.65 0.73 -5.79
C ALA A 50 0.30 1.37 -5.41
N ARG A 51 0.29 2.65 -5.04
CA ARG A 51 -0.94 3.36 -4.67
C ARG A 51 -2.04 3.17 -5.73
N GLY A 52 -3.21 2.74 -5.27
CA GLY A 52 -4.42 2.61 -6.08
C GLY A 52 -4.72 1.18 -6.52
N ILE A 53 -3.76 0.25 -6.48
CA ILE A 53 -3.98 -1.15 -6.90
C ILE A 53 -5.10 -1.81 -6.11
N THR A 54 -5.10 -1.70 -4.78
CA THR A 54 -6.14 -2.28 -3.92
C THR A 54 -7.52 -1.70 -4.25
N ALA A 55 -7.61 -0.38 -4.45
CA ALA A 55 -8.85 0.31 -4.78
C ALA A 55 -9.41 -0.02 -6.18
N THR A 56 -8.55 -0.35 -7.15
CA THR A 56 -8.99 -0.71 -8.51
C THR A 56 -9.28 -2.19 -8.68
N SER A 57 -8.65 -3.04 -7.87
CA SER A 57 -8.75 -4.49 -8.01
C SER A 57 -9.93 -5.08 -7.25
N GLU A 58 -10.47 -4.36 -6.26
CA GLU A 58 -11.59 -4.80 -5.44
C GLU A 58 -12.78 -3.84 -5.63
N PRO A 59 -13.90 -4.30 -6.22
CA PRO A 59 -15.09 -3.45 -6.43
C PRO A 59 -15.74 -2.98 -5.13
N ASN A 60 -15.57 -3.71 -4.02
CA ASN A 60 -16.17 -3.36 -2.74
C ASN A 60 -15.21 -2.55 -1.87
N GLN A 61 -15.51 -1.26 -1.69
CA GLN A 61 -14.71 -0.36 -0.86
C GLN A 61 -14.58 -0.82 0.60
N LEU A 62 -15.56 -1.57 1.11
CA LEU A 62 -15.51 -2.12 2.46
C LEU A 62 -14.42 -3.20 2.56
N ASP A 63 -14.27 -4.03 1.53
CA ASP A 63 -13.28 -5.10 1.48
C ASP A 63 -11.86 -4.53 1.34
N VAL A 64 -11.68 -3.47 0.54
CA VAL A 64 -10.42 -2.71 0.49
C VAL A 64 -10.03 -2.22 1.88
N LYS A 65 -10.96 -1.55 2.57
CA LYS A 65 -10.72 -1.00 3.90
C LYS A 65 -10.39 -2.10 4.90
N HIS A 66 -11.15 -3.19 4.91
CA HIS A 66 -10.90 -4.30 5.83
C HIS A 66 -9.58 -5.00 5.55
N PHE A 67 -9.23 -5.22 4.28
CA PHE A 67 -7.98 -5.83 3.89
C PHE A 67 -6.77 -5.04 4.42
N GLU A 68 -6.70 -3.74 4.12
CA GLU A 68 -5.58 -2.89 4.53
C GLU A 68 -5.52 -2.71 6.05
N SER A 69 -6.66 -2.45 6.71
CA SER A 69 -6.70 -2.22 8.16
C SER A 69 -6.47 -3.49 8.97
N SER A 70 -6.99 -4.65 8.53
CA SER A 70 -6.79 -5.92 9.23
C SER A 70 -5.37 -6.44 9.06
N LEU A 71 -4.75 -6.23 7.89
CA LEU A 71 -3.34 -6.52 7.69
C LEU A 71 -2.47 -5.66 8.62
N LEU A 72 -2.77 -4.35 8.73
CA LEU A 72 -2.05 -3.46 9.64
C LEU A 72 -2.23 -3.87 11.11
N GLU A 73 -3.43 -4.31 11.49
CA GLU A 73 -3.70 -4.81 12.84
C GLU A 73 -2.91 -6.09 13.13
N LEU A 74 -2.87 -7.03 12.18
CA LEU A 74 -2.07 -8.25 12.29
C LEU A 74 -0.58 -7.93 12.46
N SER A 75 -0.07 -6.94 11.71
CA SER A 75 1.32 -6.50 11.79
C SER A 75 1.74 -6.00 13.18
N LYS A 76 0.81 -5.50 13.99
CA LYS A 76 1.09 -5.12 15.40
C LYS A 76 1.51 -6.30 16.27
N SER A 77 1.25 -7.54 15.86
CA SER A 77 1.74 -8.72 16.57
C SER A 77 3.27 -8.80 16.57
N GLN A 78 3.91 -8.42 15.44
CA GLN A 78 5.36 -8.47 15.24
C GLN A 78 6.03 -7.09 15.36
N PHE A 79 5.40 -6.05 14.82
CA PHE A 79 5.94 -4.70 14.76
C PHE A 79 5.17 -3.78 15.70
N LYS A 80 5.55 -3.68 16.98
CA LYS A 80 4.80 -2.86 17.94
C LYS A 80 4.80 -1.37 17.56
N PRO A 81 3.65 -0.66 17.58
CA PRO A 81 3.59 0.76 17.24
C PRO A 81 4.47 1.67 18.10
N ALA A 82 4.81 1.25 19.31
CA ALA A 82 5.73 1.97 20.20
C ALA A 82 7.21 1.88 19.75
N GLN A 83 7.54 0.94 18.86
CA GLN A 83 8.91 0.63 18.44
C GLN A 83 9.16 0.90 16.96
N TYR A 84 8.12 0.83 16.13
CA TYR A 84 8.23 0.94 14.68
C TYR A 84 7.36 2.07 14.14
N ILE A 85 7.77 2.59 12.98
CA ILE A 85 7.06 3.59 12.20
C ILE A 85 6.48 2.90 10.98
N PHE A 86 5.21 3.14 10.69
CA PHE A 86 4.56 2.61 9.50
C PHE A 86 4.90 3.48 8.29
N GLN A 87 5.24 2.83 7.18
CA GLN A 87 5.40 3.44 5.88
C GLN A 87 4.60 2.62 4.87
N GLU A 88 3.84 3.27 3.99
CA GLU A 88 3.19 2.56 2.88
C GLU A 88 4.25 1.93 1.97
N GLY A 89 3.99 0.73 1.43
CA GLY A 89 4.99 -0.06 0.70
C GLY A 89 5.71 0.69 -0.41
N GLN A 90 7.05 0.65 -0.37
CA GLN A 90 7.91 1.35 -1.32
C GLN A 90 8.69 0.43 -2.27
N TYR A 91 8.72 -0.89 -2.05
CA TYR A 91 9.56 -1.80 -2.82
C TYR A 91 8.79 -2.45 -3.97
N LEU A 92 7.49 -2.68 -3.81
CA LEU A 92 6.63 -3.17 -4.87
C LEU A 92 5.95 -1.99 -5.58
N THR A 93 6.43 -1.67 -6.78
CA THR A 93 5.82 -0.63 -7.63
C THR A 93 4.49 -1.11 -8.23
N ALA A 94 3.63 -0.18 -8.64
CA ALA A 94 2.38 -0.50 -9.33
C ALA A 94 2.58 -1.50 -10.48
N ASP A 95 3.55 -1.25 -11.37
CA ASP A 95 3.84 -2.13 -12.51
C ASP A 95 4.26 -3.54 -12.05
N THR A 96 5.09 -3.63 -11.00
CA THR A 96 5.51 -4.92 -10.43
C THR A 96 4.31 -5.68 -9.88
N VAL A 97 3.47 -5.01 -9.10
CA VAL A 97 2.26 -5.62 -8.53
C VAL A 97 1.29 -6.05 -9.62
N THR A 98 1.04 -5.20 -10.64
CA THR A 98 0.19 -5.56 -11.78
C THR A 98 0.70 -6.79 -12.52
N ASN A 99 2.01 -6.88 -12.74
CA ASN A 99 2.61 -8.05 -13.39
C ASN A 99 2.47 -9.33 -12.54
N LEU A 100 2.68 -9.23 -11.22
CA LEU A 100 2.49 -10.35 -10.29
C LEU A 100 1.02 -10.80 -10.25
N LEU A 101 0.07 -9.87 -10.25
CA LEU A 101 -1.36 -10.19 -10.23
C LEU A 101 -1.90 -10.70 -11.58
N ALA A 102 -1.16 -10.52 -12.68
CA ALA A 102 -1.57 -11.06 -13.96
C ALA A 102 -1.43 -12.59 -14.01
N ARG A 103 -2.02 -13.19 -15.06
CA ARG A 103 -1.83 -14.61 -15.34
C ARG A 103 -0.38 -14.89 -15.74
N GLN A 104 0.10 -16.06 -15.35
CA GLN A 104 1.30 -16.64 -15.89
C GLN A 104 1.15 -16.82 -17.40
N SER A 105 2.23 -16.58 -18.13
CA SER A 105 2.36 -16.86 -19.56
C SER A 105 3.84 -16.84 -19.96
N ASN A 106 4.14 -17.13 -21.22
CA ASN A 106 5.50 -17.00 -21.75
C ASN A 106 6.06 -15.57 -21.62
N ASP A 107 5.20 -14.55 -21.79
CA ASP A 107 5.59 -13.14 -21.71
C ASP A 107 5.57 -12.61 -20.26
N ASN A 108 4.88 -13.32 -19.35
CA ASN A 108 4.83 -13.01 -17.93
C ASN A 108 5.01 -14.30 -17.08
N PRO A 109 6.24 -14.83 -16.99
CA PRO A 109 6.49 -16.08 -16.26
C PRO A 109 6.31 -15.95 -14.75
N ASN A 110 6.27 -14.72 -14.21
CA ASN A 110 6.14 -14.45 -12.78
C ASN A 110 4.70 -14.13 -12.34
N GLY A 111 3.71 -14.24 -13.24
CA GLY A 111 2.31 -14.06 -12.89
C GLY A 111 1.88 -15.12 -11.86
N LEU A 112 1.21 -14.68 -10.80
CA LEU A 112 0.77 -15.54 -9.69
C LEU A 112 -0.54 -16.25 -10.00
N ASN A 113 -1.30 -15.76 -10.98
CA ASN A 113 -2.54 -16.40 -11.42
C ASN A 113 -2.26 -17.44 -12.51
N PRO A 114 -3.05 -18.52 -12.59
CA PRO A 114 -2.81 -19.59 -13.54
C PRO A 114 -2.93 -19.10 -14.99
N GLU A 115 -2.19 -19.75 -15.90
CA GLU A 115 -2.29 -19.52 -17.33
C GLU A 115 -3.74 -19.63 -17.82
N ASP A 116 -4.08 -18.83 -18.83
CA ASP A 116 -5.42 -18.92 -19.42
C ASP A 116 -5.56 -20.22 -20.22
N ASN A 117 -6.56 -21.03 -19.88
CA ASN A 117 -6.86 -22.27 -20.58
C ASN A 117 -7.89 -22.10 -21.71
N GLY A 118 -8.29 -20.86 -22.01
CA GLY A 118 -9.21 -20.50 -23.10
C GLY A 118 -10.67 -20.87 -22.84
N LYS A 119 -11.00 -21.35 -21.63
CA LYS A 119 -12.36 -21.74 -21.28
C LYS A 119 -13.07 -20.64 -20.50
N THR A 120 -14.39 -20.57 -20.68
CA THR A 120 -15.26 -19.63 -19.98
C THR A 120 -16.30 -20.31 -19.08
N ASP A 121 -16.38 -21.64 -19.13
CA ASP A 121 -17.25 -22.45 -18.27
C ASP A 121 -16.60 -22.72 -16.89
N ASP A 122 -17.24 -23.55 -16.08
CA ASP A 122 -16.76 -23.91 -14.73
C ASP A 122 -15.40 -24.64 -14.72
N SER A 123 -14.91 -25.09 -15.88
CA SER A 123 -13.58 -25.69 -16.02
C SER A 123 -12.49 -24.68 -16.40
N ARG A 124 -12.81 -23.38 -16.42
CA ARG A 124 -11.82 -22.30 -16.59
C ARG A 124 -10.82 -22.24 -15.44
N ASN A 125 -9.60 -21.81 -15.75
CA ASN A 125 -8.63 -21.44 -14.72
C ASN A 125 -9.04 -20.07 -14.13
N PRO A 126 -9.49 -19.97 -12.87
CA PRO A 126 -9.94 -18.70 -12.31
C PRO A 126 -8.76 -17.81 -11.91
N THR A 127 -9.06 -16.54 -11.60
CA THR A 127 -8.14 -15.66 -10.88
C THR A 127 -8.26 -15.99 -9.39
N TYR A 128 -7.15 -16.35 -8.75
CA TYR A 128 -7.08 -16.64 -7.32
C TYR A 128 -6.55 -15.44 -6.52
N VAL A 129 -5.52 -14.78 -7.03
CA VAL A 129 -4.89 -13.62 -6.37
C VAL A 129 -5.47 -12.35 -6.97
N GLN A 130 -6.37 -11.69 -6.23
CA GLN A 130 -7.09 -10.51 -6.72
C GLN A 130 -6.33 -9.21 -6.49
N THR A 131 -5.62 -9.11 -5.37
CA THR A 131 -4.91 -7.89 -4.97
C THR A 131 -3.68 -8.23 -4.16
N LEU A 132 -2.75 -7.29 -4.07
CA LEU A 132 -1.53 -7.38 -3.29
C LEU A 132 -1.18 -5.99 -2.76
N THR A 133 -0.75 -5.93 -1.50
CA THR A 133 -0.30 -4.70 -0.86
C THR A 133 0.92 -4.99 0.01
N GLU A 134 1.72 -3.96 0.25
CA GLU A 134 2.95 -4.00 1.04
C GLU A 134 2.86 -2.97 2.17
N GLN A 135 3.35 -3.35 3.36
CA GLN A 135 3.43 -2.50 4.54
C GLN A 135 4.87 -2.49 5.05
N ASP A 136 5.52 -1.33 5.06
CA ASP A 136 6.91 -1.22 5.52
C ASP A 136 6.95 -0.79 6.99
N PHE A 137 7.78 -1.46 7.78
CA PHE A 137 8.01 -1.15 9.20
C PHE A 137 9.43 -0.65 9.40
N MET A 138 9.53 0.64 9.75
CA MET A 138 10.79 1.36 9.84
C MET A 138 11.22 1.54 11.30
N SER A 139 12.53 1.55 11.54
CA SER A 139 13.12 2.01 12.80
C SER A 139 13.95 3.27 12.57
N LYS A 140 14.11 4.09 13.61
CA LYS A 140 14.98 5.27 13.56
C LYS A 140 16.43 4.84 13.69
N GLN A 141 17.28 5.36 12.81
CA GLN A 141 18.73 5.25 12.90
C GLN A 141 19.34 6.65 12.79
N GLY A 142 19.58 7.28 13.94
CA GLY A 142 19.96 8.69 13.99
C GLY A 142 18.83 9.59 13.46
N ASN A 143 19.12 10.34 12.40
CA ASN A 143 18.15 11.21 11.73
C ASN A 143 17.41 10.51 10.57
N ASP A 144 17.81 9.29 10.22
CA ASP A 144 17.25 8.54 9.09
C ASP A 144 16.30 7.42 9.55
N LEU A 145 15.53 6.90 8.60
CA LEU A 145 14.69 5.72 8.78
C LEU A 145 15.30 4.53 8.06
N LYS A 146 15.32 3.37 8.73
CA LYS A 146 15.80 2.11 8.17
C LYS A 146 14.70 1.06 8.15
N LEU A 147 14.54 0.38 7.03
CA LEU A 147 13.63 -0.76 6.92
C LEU A 147 14.04 -1.84 7.92
N SER A 148 13.07 -2.27 8.74
CA SER A 148 13.28 -3.28 9.77
C SER A 148 12.39 -4.51 9.56
N GLY A 149 11.34 -4.39 8.76
CA GLY A 149 10.55 -5.51 8.27
C GLY A 149 9.45 -5.04 7.32
N MET A 150 8.81 -6.01 6.69
CA MET A 150 7.64 -5.89 5.81
C MET A 150 6.66 -6.98 6.19
#